data_AF-A0AAE3HFA9-F1
#
_entry.id   AF-A0AAE3HFA9-F1
#
_cell.length_a   1.000
_cell.length_b   1.000
_cell.length_c   1.000
_cell.angle_alpha   90.00
_cell.angle_beta   90.00
_cell.angle_gamma   90.00
#
_symmetry.space_group_name_H-M   'P 1'
#
loop_
_entity.id
_entity.type
_entity.pdbx_description
1 polymer ?
#
loop_
_entity_poly.entity_id
_entity_poly.type
_entity_poly.pdbx_seq_one_letter_code
_entity_poly.pdbx_strand_id
1 'polypeptide(L)'
;MTFKILKDIFKCAKLALFISSGIAVFFTLIYFIFYQGKDISLFGFIKNALYYIGCFGFLISAGFFIQKNATRPLTYQDAWNKMFSVLNLGLVIMFVSLFICFYGMIVQICIGY
;
A
#
# COMPACT_ATOMS: atom_id res chain seq x y z
N MET A 1 4.90 -0.53 -25.28
CA MET A 1 5.24 0.15 -24.01
C MET A 1 4.08 0.10 -23.02
N THR A 2 2.88 0.52 -23.44
CA THR A 2 1.65 0.58 -22.62
C THR A 2 1.30 -0.74 -21.92
N PHE A 3 1.38 -1.87 -22.62
CA PHE A 3 1.05 -3.18 -22.04
C PHE A 3 1.97 -3.59 -20.87
N LYS A 4 3.26 -3.21 -20.93
CA LYS A 4 4.24 -3.50 -19.85
C LYS A 4 3.94 -2.68 -18.60
N ILE A 5 3.62 -1.39 -18.79
CA ILE A 5 3.22 -0.49 -17.69
C ILE A 5 1.95 -1.03 -17.01
N LEU A 6 0.93 -1.40 -17.79
CA LEU A 6 -0.31 -1.95 -17.26
C LEU A 6 -0.05 -3.22 -16.44
N LYS A 7 0.78 -4.14 -16.93
CA LYS A 7 1.17 -5.35 -16.22
C LYS A 7 1.84 -5.05 -14.88
N ASP A 8 2.72 -4.06 -14.84
CA ASP A 8 3.41 -3.66 -13.60
C ASP A 8 2.46 -2.98 -12.60
N ILE A 9 1.49 -2.19 -13.06
CA ILE A 9 0.42 -1.62 -12.21
C ILE A 9 -0.45 -2.73 -11.62
N PHE A 10 -0.84 -3.75 -12.39
CA PHE A 10 -1.59 -4.90 -11.87
C PHE A 10 -0.80 -5.67 -10.80
N LYS A 11 0.52 -5.81 -10.96
CA LYS A 11 1.37 -6.39 -9.91
C LYS A 11 1.36 -5.53 -8.64
N CYS A 12 1.41 -4.21 -8.76
CA CYS A 12 1.28 -3.30 -7.62
C CYS A 12 -0.07 -3.49 -6.91
N ALA A 13 -1.18 -3.62 -7.66
CA ALA A 13 -2.49 -3.88 -7.09
C ALA A 13 -2.55 -5.22 -6.34
N LYS A 14 -1.98 -6.29 -6.90
CA LYS A 14 -1.89 -7.61 -6.24
C LYS A 14 -1.06 -7.54 -4.96
N LEU A 15 0.07 -6.83 -5.00
CA LEU A 15 0.93 -6.63 -3.84
C LEU A 15 0.21 -5.82 -2.75
N ALA A 16 -0.47 -4.74 -3.13
CA ALA A 16 -1.25 -3.91 -2.23
C ALA A 16 -2.39 -4.68 -1.56
N LEU A 17 -3.07 -5.58 -2.28
CA LEU A 17 -4.07 -6.48 -1.70
C LEU A 17 -3.49 -7.37 -0.60
N PHE A 18 -2.32 -7.97 -0.85
CA PHE A 18 -1.64 -8.82 0.14
C PHE A 18 -1.18 -8.03 1.36
N ILE A 19 -0.64 -6.83 1.16
CA ILE A 19 -0.23 -5.94 2.26
C ILE A 19 -1.45 -5.49 3.06
N SER A 20 -2.53 -5.08 2.38
CA SER A 20 -3.76 -4.60 3.01
C SER A 20 -4.46 -5.68 3.82
N SER A 21 -4.50 -6.93 3.34
CA SER A 21 -5.05 -8.04 4.10
C SER A 21 -4.21 -8.34 5.34
N GLY A 22 -2.87 -8.30 5.22
CA GLY A 22 -1.97 -8.42 6.37
C GLY A 22 -2.20 -7.34 7.42
N ILE A 23 -2.34 -6.09 6.99
CA ILE A 23 -2.70 -4.95 7.87
C ILE A 23 -4.06 -5.22 8.54
N ALA A 24 -5.09 -5.59 7.78
CA ALA A 24 -6.42 -5.82 8.33
C ALA A 24 -6.42 -6.90 9.42
N VAL A 25 -5.75 -8.03 9.19
CA VAL A 25 -5.65 -9.11 10.19
C VAL A 25 -4.89 -8.62 11.43
N PHE A 26 -3.74 -7.97 11.25
CA PHE A 26 -2.91 -7.49 12.35
C PHE A 26 -3.67 -6.47 13.24
N PHE A 27 -4.33 -5.49 12.63
CA PHE A 27 -5.09 -4.47 13.37
C PHE A 27 -6.40 -5.02 13.95
N THR A 28 -6.96 -6.09 13.38
CA THR A 28 -8.08 -6.83 14.01
C THR A 28 -7.66 -7.43 15.35
N LEU A 29 -6.48 -8.07 15.40
CA LEU A 29 -5.97 -8.62 16.65
C LEU A 29 -5.73 -7.53 17.72
N ILE A 30 -5.13 -6.41 17.32
CA ILE A 30 -4.93 -5.25 18.20
C ILE A 30 -6.28 -4.73 18.71
N TYR A 31 -7.27 -4.60 17.82
CA TYR A 31 -8.59 -4.13 18.19
C TYR A 31 -9.23 -5.01 19.28
N PHE A 32 -9.17 -6.34 19.12
CA PHE A 32 -9.74 -7.27 20.11
C PHE A 32 -9.05 -7.21 21.47
N ILE A 33 -7.74 -6.96 21.52
CA ILE A 33 -6.99 -6.90 22.79
C ILE A 33 -7.25 -5.58 23.54
N PHE A 34 -7.31 -4.45 22.83
CA PHE A 34 -7.26 -3.12 23.46
C PHE A 34 -8.60 -2.35 23.47
N TYR A 35 -9.56 -2.75 22.64
CA TYR A 35 -10.78 -1.98 22.39
C TYR A 35 -12.08 -2.76 22.60
N GLN A 36 -12.00 -3.98 23.15
CA GLN A 36 -13.18 -4.76 23.52
C GLN A 36 -14.10 -3.96 24.46
N GLY A 37 -15.37 -3.77 24.06
CA GLY A 37 -16.39 -3.07 24.86
C GLY A 37 -16.47 -1.55 24.68
N LYS A 38 -15.75 -0.96 23.73
CA LYS A 38 -15.88 0.48 23.36
C LYS A 38 -16.77 0.64 22.13
N ASP A 39 -17.46 1.78 22.01
CA ASP A 39 -18.31 2.16 20.85
C ASP A 39 -17.51 2.50 19.56
N ILE A 40 -16.32 1.93 19.41
CA ILE A 40 -15.53 2.08 18.19
C ILE A 40 -15.93 0.95 17.24
N SER A 41 -16.07 1.22 15.94
CA SER A 41 -16.30 0.14 14.97
C SER A 41 -14.98 -0.51 14.57
N LEU A 42 -14.90 -1.84 14.62
CA LEU A 42 -13.72 -2.61 14.18
C LEU A 42 -13.30 -2.21 12.76
N PHE A 43 -14.26 -2.16 11.84
CA PHE A 43 -14.00 -1.79 10.45
C PHE A 43 -13.56 -0.32 10.30
N GLY A 44 -14.06 0.59 11.14
CA GLY A 44 -13.61 1.98 11.17
C GLY A 44 -12.16 2.11 11.64
N PHE A 45 -11.76 1.30 12.63
CA PHE A 45 -10.38 1.20 13.09
C PHE A 45 -9.45 0.67 11.98
N ILE A 46 -9.82 -0.43 11.33
CA ILE A 46 -9.06 -1.01 10.21
C ILE A 46 -8.92 -0.02 9.05
N LYS A 47 -10.01 0.65 8.67
CA LYS A 47 -10.00 1.68 7.63
C LYS A 47 -8.96 2.76 7.92
N ASN A 48 -8.99 3.32 9.14
CA ASN A 48 -8.07 4.39 9.52
C ASN A 48 -6.62 3.90 9.48
N ALA A 49 -6.35 2.67 9.95
CA ALA A 49 -5.02 2.07 9.87
C ALA A 49 -4.52 1.93 8.42
N LEU A 50 -5.37 1.47 7.50
CA LEU A 50 -5.05 1.38 6.07
C LEU A 50 -4.72 2.76 5.48
N TYR A 51 -5.51 3.79 5.81
CA TYR A 51 -5.23 5.15 5.35
C TYR A 51 -3.92 5.71 5.90
N TYR A 52 -3.64 5.53 7.19
CA TYR A 52 -2.38 6.00 7.77
C TYR A 52 -1.17 5.33 7.12
N ILE A 53 -1.24 4.03 6.87
CA ILE A 53 -0.16 3.28 6.21
C ILE A 53 -0.01 3.68 4.74
N GLY A 54 -1.12 3.86 4.02
CA GLY A 54 -1.10 4.38 2.66
C GLY A 54 -0.50 5.78 2.57
N CYS A 55 -0.90 6.70 3.45
CA CYS A 55 -0.32 8.05 3.52
C CYS A 55 1.18 8.02 3.85
N PHE A 56 1.61 7.16 4.78
CA PHE A 56 3.03 7.00 5.10
C PHE A 56 3.81 6.44 3.90
N GLY A 57 3.23 5.50 3.16
CA GLY A 57 3.82 4.99 1.92
C GLY A 57 3.99 6.08 0.86
N PHE A 58 3.06 7.02 0.73
CA PHE A 58 3.24 8.19 -0.14
C PHE A 58 4.39 9.09 0.30
N LEU A 59 4.59 9.30 1.60
CA LEU A 59 5.74 10.06 2.12
C LEU A 59 7.06 9.36 1.77
N ILE A 60 7.13 8.04 1.92
CA ILE A 60 8.31 7.27 1.52
C ILE A 60 8.57 7.44 0.01
N SER A 61 7.53 7.28 -0.81
CA SER A 61 7.63 7.47 -2.26
C SER A 61 8.12 8.87 -2.63
N ALA A 62 7.61 9.92 -2.00
CA ALA A 62 8.09 11.29 -2.19
C ALA A 62 9.58 11.41 -1.86
N GLY A 63 10.06 10.75 -0.80
CA GLY A 63 11.48 10.67 -0.46
C GLY A 63 12.34 10.11 -1.60
N PHE A 64 11.87 9.07 -2.29
CA PHE A 64 12.54 8.50 -3.47
C PHE A 64 12.59 9.46 -4.67
N PHE A 65 11.61 10.36 -4.80
CA PHE A 65 11.62 11.37 -5.87
C PHE A 65 12.47 12.61 -5.54
N ILE A 66 12.56 12.98 -4.27
CA ILE A 66 13.34 14.15 -3.82
C ILE A 66 14.85 13.84 -3.84
N GLN A 67 15.25 12.62 -3.48
CA GLN A 67 16.65 12.24 -3.47
C GLN A 67 17.19 12.12 -4.91
N LYS A 68 18.06 13.06 -5.31
CA LYS A 68 18.75 13.08 -6.61
C LYS A 68 19.44 11.76 -6.99
N ASN A 69 19.84 10.96 -6.00
CA ASN A 69 20.53 9.68 -6.19
C ASN A 69 19.68 8.44 -5.90
N ALA A 70 18.42 8.58 -5.48
CA ALA A 70 17.57 7.41 -5.16
C ALA A 70 17.11 6.63 -6.39
N THR A 71 17.24 7.24 -7.58
CA THR A 71 17.04 6.58 -8.88
C THR A 71 18.35 6.03 -9.48
N ARG A 72 19.48 6.10 -8.76
CA ARG A 72 20.70 5.36 -9.17
C ARG A 72 20.36 3.87 -9.28
N PRO A 73 20.98 3.14 -10.21
CA PRO A 73 20.71 1.72 -10.37
C PRO A 73 20.90 1.04 -9.01
N LEU A 74 19.84 0.40 -8.51
CA LEU A 74 19.94 -0.36 -7.27
C LEU A 74 21.04 -1.39 -7.47
N THR A 75 21.78 -1.70 -6.40
CA THR A 75 22.73 -2.83 -6.38
C THR A 75 22.09 -4.14 -6.89
N TYR A 76 20.75 -4.22 -6.86
CA TYR A 76 19.93 -5.34 -7.32
C TYR A 76 19.03 -5.00 -8.53
N GLN A 77 19.47 -4.11 -9.42
CA GLN A 77 18.71 -3.67 -10.61
C GLN A 77 18.22 -4.86 -11.46
N ASP A 78 19.03 -5.91 -11.61
CA ASP A 78 18.65 -7.10 -12.39
C ASP A 78 17.52 -7.91 -11.74
N ALA A 79 17.55 -8.05 -10.42
CA ALA A 79 16.46 -8.68 -9.67
C ALA A 79 15.19 -7.83 -9.74
N TRP A 80 15.34 -6.51 -9.69
CA TRP A 80 14.23 -5.59 -9.86
C TRP A 80 13.59 -5.69 -11.25
N ASN A 81 14.40 -5.69 -12.31
CA ASN A 81 13.95 -5.80 -13.69
C ASN A 81 13.21 -7.12 -13.99
N LYS A 82 13.50 -8.19 -13.24
CA LYS A 82 12.72 -9.44 -13.27
C LYS A 82 11.32 -9.28 -12.67
N MET A 83 11.18 -8.44 -11.65
CA MET A 83 9.91 -8.20 -10.95
C MET A 83 9.07 -7.10 -11.61
N PHE A 84 9.68 -5.97 -11.97
CA PHE A 84 9.04 -4.82 -12.61
C PHE A 84 9.81 -4.43 -13.85
N SER A 85 9.11 -4.32 -14.97
CA SER A 85 9.73 -4.10 -16.28
C SER A 85 9.93 -2.62 -16.63
N VAL A 86 9.14 -1.72 -16.01
CA VAL A 86 9.15 -0.29 -16.31
C VAL A 86 9.17 0.58 -15.05
N LEU A 87 8.45 0.17 -14.00
CA LEU A 87 8.32 1.00 -12.80
C LEU A 87 9.58 0.95 -11.94
N ASN A 88 10.04 2.13 -11.50
CA ASN A 88 11.08 2.23 -10.48
C ASN A 88 10.49 2.01 -9.07
N LEU A 89 11.35 1.84 -8.06
CA LEU A 89 10.93 1.55 -6.69
C LEU A 89 9.98 2.62 -6.12
N GLY A 90 10.29 3.90 -6.33
CA GLY A 90 9.43 5.01 -5.86
C GLY A 90 8.03 4.94 -6.45
N LEU A 91 7.90 4.73 -7.76
CA LEU A 91 6.60 4.57 -8.42
C LEU A 91 5.85 3.33 -7.95
N VAL A 92 6.54 2.21 -7.71
CA VAL A 92 5.90 1.00 -7.14
C VAL A 92 5.35 1.30 -5.75
N ILE A 93 6.13 1.93 -4.87
CA ILE A 93 5.68 2.32 -3.52
C ILE A 93 4.48 3.26 -3.63
N MET A 94 4.51 4.22 -4.55
CA MET A 94 3.38 5.14 -4.81
C MET A 94 2.10 4.38 -5.20
N PHE A 95 2.16 3.51 -6.20
CA PHE A 95 0.99 2.78 -6.67
C PHE A 95 0.47 1.80 -5.61
N VAL A 96 1.36 1.12 -4.89
CA VAL A 96 0.98 0.24 -3.78
C VAL A 96 0.24 1.03 -2.70
N SER A 97 0.77 2.20 -2.32
CA SER A 97 0.14 3.09 -1.33
C SER A 97 -1.23 3.57 -1.77
N LEU A 98 -1.37 3.94 -3.05
CA LEU A 98 -2.65 4.32 -3.65
C LEU A 98 -3.68 3.19 -3.57
N PHE A 99 -3.29 1.96 -3.94
CA PHE A 99 -4.18 0.81 -3.87
C PHE A 99 -4.54 0.42 -2.44
N ILE A 100 -3.65 0.59 -1.46
CA ILE A 100 -3.96 0.42 -0.03
C ILE A 100 -5.05 1.41 0.40
N CYS A 101 -4.94 2.68 0.00
CA CYS A 101 -5.98 3.69 0.28
C CYS A 101 -7.33 3.32 -0.37
N PHE A 102 -7.32 2.83 -1.62
CA PHE A 102 -8.56 2.34 -2.26
C PHE A 102 -9.17 1.15 -1.51
N TYR A 103 -8.34 0.26 -0.96
CA TYR A 103 -8.84 -0.82 -0.11
C TYR A 103 -9.50 -0.27 1.16
N GLY A 104 -8.91 0.75 1.79
CA GLY A 104 -9.54 1.47 2.90
C GLY A 104 -10.90 2.07 2.53
N MET A 105 -11.02 2.64 1.31
CA MET A 105 -12.29 3.17 0.81
C MET A 105 -13.34 2.07 0.58
N ILE A 106 -12.94 0.90 0.08
CA ILE A 106 -13.85 -0.25 -0.04
C ILE A 106 -14.37 -0.68 1.33
N VAL A 107 -13.48 -0.76 2.32
CA VAL A 107 -13.86 -1.07 3.72
C VAL A 107 -14.86 -0.04 4.24
N GLN A 108 -14.66 1.26 3.98
CA GLN A 108 -15.63 2.30 4.35
C GLN A 108 -17.01 2.06 3.73
N ILE A 109 -17.07 1.78 2.41
CA ILE A 109 -18.34 1.55 1.70
C ILE A 109 -19.07 0.35 2.30
N CYS A 110 -18.35 -0.73 2.65
CA CYS A 110 -18.95 -1.91 3.28
C CYS A 110 -19.55 -1.64 4.68
N ILE A 111 -19.11 -0.59 5.39
CA ILE A 111 -19.62 -0.22 6.72
C ILE A 111 -20.96 0.53 6.62
N GLY A 112 -21.33 1.04 5.45
CA GLY A 112 -22.60 1.74 5.24
C GLY A 112 -22.59 3.22 5.64
N TYR A 113 -21.48 3.93 5.36
CA TYR A 113 -21.44 5.40 5.29
C TYR A 113 -20.67 5.86 4.05
#